data_AF-A0A7C1CRY2-F1
#
_entry.id   AF-A0A7C1CRY2-F1
#
_cell.length_a   1.000
_cell.length_b   1.000
_cell.length_c   1.000
_cell.angle_alpha   90.00
_cell.angle_beta   90.00
_cell.angle_gamma   90.00
#
_symmetry.space_group_name_H-M   'P 1'
#
loop_
_entity.id
_entity.type
_entity.pdbx_description
1 polymer ?
#
loop_
_entity_poly.entity_id
_entity_poly.type
_entity_poly.pdbx_seq_one_letter_code
_entity_poly.pdbx_strand_id
1 'polypeptide(L)'
;MKAEKLKQIRFKKTISFFKKVEPNCKHILDLGVQNELSNKFALLGYNVQNTQGEDLDLEPELLKNYKDAEVITAFEILEHLVSPYVLLKNLPADR
;
A
#
# COMPACT_ATOMS: atom_id res chain seq x y z
N MET A 1 16.57 -15.08 13.50
CA MET A 1 16.64 -13.96 14.47
C MET A 1 16.96 -12.60 13.87
N LYS A 2 18.05 -12.42 13.08
CA LYS A 2 18.43 -11.08 12.56
C LYS A 2 17.46 -10.52 11.52
N ALA A 3 17.03 -11.33 10.56
CA ALA A 3 16.09 -10.91 9.50
C ALA A 3 14.75 -10.43 10.07
N GLU A 4 14.16 -11.22 10.99
CA GLU A 4 12.91 -10.87 11.66
C GLU A 4 13.01 -9.53 12.42
N LYS A 5 14.13 -9.31 13.14
CA LYS A 5 14.39 -8.03 13.81
C LYS A 5 14.46 -6.86 12.82
N LEU A 6 15.12 -7.05 11.66
CA LEU A 6 15.21 -6.01 10.63
C LEU A 6 13.84 -5.70 10.01
N LYS A 7 13.03 -6.73 9.75
CA LYS A 7 11.66 -6.59 9.26
C LYS A 7 10.79 -5.77 10.22
N GLN A 8 10.86 -6.07 11.52
CA GLN A 8 10.15 -5.30 12.54
C GLN A 8 10.62 -3.84 12.62
N ILE A 9 11.92 -3.58 12.46
CA ILE A 9 12.46 -2.21 12.39
C ILE A 9 11.91 -1.49 11.15
N ARG A 10 11.90 -2.14 9.99
CA ARG A 10 11.32 -1.58 8.74
C ARG A 10 9.87 -1.20 8.96
N PHE A 11 9.04 -2.12 9.44
CA PHE A 11 7.62 -1.85 9.70
C PHE A 11 7.40 -0.69 10.67
N LYS A 12 8.16 -0.64 11.78
CA LYS A 12 8.07 0.49 12.73
C LYS A 12 8.42 1.82 12.07
N LYS A 13 9.47 1.86 11.25
CA LYS A 13 9.87 3.07 10.52
C LYS A 13 8.80 3.50 9.52
N THR A 14 8.28 2.57 8.73
CA THR A 14 7.23 2.85 7.74
C THR A 14 5.96 3.39 8.38
N ILE A 15 5.46 2.74 9.44
CA ILE A 15 4.25 3.19 10.14
C ILE A 15 4.48 4.55 10.80
N SER A 16 5.64 4.78 11.42
CA SER A 16 5.98 6.08 12.02
C SER A 16 6.02 7.19 10.97
N PHE A 17 6.63 6.92 9.82
CA PHE A 17 6.64 7.84 8.69
C PHE A 17 5.22 8.14 8.20
N PHE A 18 4.42 7.10 7.94
CA PHE A 18 3.04 7.23 7.48
C PHE A 18 2.21 8.11 8.43
N LYS A 19 2.24 7.82 9.74
CA LYS A 19 1.53 8.61 10.75
C LYS A 19 1.94 10.09 10.79
N LYS A 20 3.19 10.38 10.43
CA LYS A 20 3.70 11.75 10.38
C LYS A 20 3.19 12.51 9.15
N VAL A 21 3.14 11.85 7.99
CA VAL A 21 2.77 12.51 6.72
C VAL A 21 1.26 12.53 6.50
N GLU A 22 0.55 11.52 7.00
CA GLU A 22 -0.89 11.33 6.83
C GLU A 22 -1.59 11.11 8.18
N PRO A 23 -1.53 12.09 9.10
CA PRO A 23 -2.02 11.93 10.49
C PRO A 23 -3.53 11.73 10.61
N ASN A 24 -4.29 12.16 9.59
CA ASN A 24 -5.76 12.12 9.59
C ASN A 24 -6.34 11.02 8.68
N CYS A 25 -5.48 10.26 7.98
CA CYS A 25 -5.93 9.21 7.08
C CYS A 25 -6.62 8.08 7.86
N LYS A 26 -7.72 7.57 7.30
CA LYS A 26 -8.44 6.39 7.79
C LYS A 26 -8.44 5.26 6.78
N HIS A 27 -8.56 5.55 5.48
CA HIS A 27 -8.71 4.57 4.42
C HIS A 27 -7.45 4.47 3.55
N ILE A 28 -6.83 3.30 3.57
CA ILE A 28 -5.59 3.00 2.84
C ILE A 28 -5.91 1.95 1.77
N LEU A 29 -5.50 2.20 0.53
CA LEU A 29 -5.35 1.16 -0.47
C LEU A 29 -3.88 0.76 -0.55
N ASP A 30 -3.55 -0.45 -0.08
CA ASP A 30 -2.21 -1.02 -0.18
C ASP A 30 -2.12 -1.90 -1.43
N LEU A 31 -1.40 -1.44 -2.44
CA LEU A 31 -1.25 -2.14 -3.72
C LEU A 31 -0.46 -3.44 -3.54
N GLY A 32 -0.99 -4.50 -4.13
CA GLY A 32 -0.55 -5.87 -3.92
C GLY A 32 -1.48 -6.61 -2.95
N VAL A 33 -1.32 -7.93 -2.94
CA VAL A 33 -2.08 -8.81 -2.04
C VAL A 33 -1.76 -8.54 -0.57
N GLN A 34 -2.71 -8.87 0.31
CA GLN A 34 -2.61 -8.66 1.75
C GLN A 34 -1.29 -9.19 2.33
N ASN A 35 -0.60 -8.35 3.09
CA ASN A 35 0.68 -8.68 3.70
C ASN A 35 0.72 -8.34 5.21
N GLU A 36 1.84 -8.68 5.86
CA GLU A 36 2.00 -8.45 7.30
C GLU A 36 1.97 -6.96 7.71
N LEU A 37 2.40 -6.06 6.83
CA LEU A 37 2.37 -4.62 7.09
C LEU A 37 0.93 -4.09 6.97
N SER A 38 0.17 -4.53 5.96
CA SER A 38 -1.26 -4.22 5.81
C SER A 38 -2.03 -4.65 7.07
N ASN A 39 -1.76 -5.86 7.58
CA ASN A 39 -2.34 -6.35 8.85
C ASN A 39 -1.97 -5.47 10.05
N LYS A 40 -0.74 -4.94 10.10
CA LYS A 40 -0.33 -4.01 11.17
C LYS A 40 -1.04 -2.68 11.09
N PHE A 41 -1.28 -2.15 9.88
CA PHE A 41 -2.11 -0.95 9.72
C PHE A 41 -3.57 -1.23 10.16
N ALA A 42 -4.16 -2.36 9.76
CA ALA A 42 -5.51 -2.73 10.21
C ALA A 42 -5.61 -2.82 11.75
N LEU A 43 -4.63 -3.46 12.41
CA LEU A 43 -4.56 -3.55 13.88
C LEU A 43 -4.38 -2.18 14.57
N LEU A 44 -3.89 -1.17 13.86
CA LEU A 44 -3.76 0.20 14.35
C LEU A 44 -5.03 1.05 14.13
N GLY A 45 -6.09 0.46 13.57
CA GLY A 45 -7.39 1.10 13.39
C GLY A 45 -7.61 1.74 12.02
N TYR A 46 -6.71 1.51 11.05
CA TYR A 46 -6.92 1.94 9.67
C TYR A 46 -7.84 0.95 8.93
N ASN A 47 -8.67 1.46 8.04
CA ASN A 47 -9.39 0.64 7.07
C ASN A 47 -8.45 0.39 5.89
N VAL A 48 -7.93 -0.83 5.79
CA VAL A 48 -6.94 -1.20 4.77
C VAL A 48 -7.59 -2.12 3.75
N GLN A 49 -7.59 -1.69 2.50
CA GLN A 49 -7.95 -2.53 1.36
C GLN A 49 -6.69 -2.90 0.59
N ASN A 50 -6.65 -4.12 0.07
CA ASN A 50 -5.56 -4.61 -0.78
C ASN A 50 -6.11 -4.96 -2.16
N THR A 51 -5.24 -4.89 -3.17
CA THR A 51 -5.56 -5.49 -4.47
C THR A 51 -5.57 -7.03 -4.32
N GLN A 52 -6.26 -7.74 -5.23
CA GLN A 52 -6.56 -9.17 -5.12
C GLN A 52 -5.64 -10.06 -5.98
N GLY A 53 -4.63 -9.48 -6.63
CA GLY A 53 -3.67 -10.19 -7.49
C GLY A 53 -3.83 -9.90 -8.98
N GLU A 54 -4.49 -8.79 -9.32
CA GLU A 54 -4.57 -8.23 -10.65
C GLU A 54 -3.17 -8.02 -11.25
N ASP A 55 -3.03 -8.25 -12.56
CA ASP A 55 -1.82 -7.91 -13.29
C ASP A 55 -1.80 -6.40 -13.54
N LEU A 56 -1.13 -5.66 -12.66
CA LEU A 56 -1.12 -4.20 -12.72
C LEU A 56 -0.26 -3.63 -13.87
N ASP A 57 0.53 -4.45 -14.57
CA ASP A 57 1.21 -4.03 -15.79
C ASP A 57 0.24 -4.07 -16.99
N LEU A 58 -0.70 -5.03 -17.01
CA LEU A 58 -1.66 -5.22 -18.10
C LEU A 58 -3.01 -4.53 -17.88
N GLU A 59 -3.50 -4.50 -16.64
CA GLU A 59 -4.86 -4.05 -16.27
C GLU A 59 -4.86 -2.97 -15.17
N PRO A 60 -4.02 -1.91 -15.25
CA PRO A 60 -3.92 -0.88 -14.20
C PRO A 60 -5.23 -0.08 -14.01
N GLU A 61 -6.10 -0.04 -15.01
CA GLU A 61 -7.41 0.60 -14.92
C GLU A 61 -8.36 -0.05 -13.91
N LEU A 62 -8.14 -1.31 -13.53
CA LEU A 62 -8.92 -2.00 -12.50
C LEU A 62 -8.81 -1.31 -11.14
N LEU A 63 -7.74 -0.54 -10.92
CA LEU A 63 -7.59 0.27 -9.71
C LEU A 63 -8.70 1.30 -9.52
N LYS A 64 -9.37 1.73 -10.60
CA LYS A 64 -10.51 2.66 -10.51
C LYS A 64 -11.73 2.08 -9.80
N ASN A 65 -11.75 0.76 -9.57
CA ASN A 65 -12.80 0.10 -8.80
C ASN A 65 -12.66 0.36 -7.29
N TYR A 66 -11.50 0.82 -6.82
CA TYR A 66 -11.20 1.12 -5.42
C TYR A 66 -11.47 2.62 -5.15
N LYS A 67 -12.67 2.97 -4.68
CA LYS A 67 -13.15 4.36 -4.67
C LYS A 67 -12.98 5.13 -3.37
N ASP A 68 -12.72 4.44 -2.26
CA ASP A 68 -12.77 5.02 -0.92
C ASP A 68 -11.38 5.26 -0.31
N ALA A 69 -10.32 5.12 -1.09
CA ALA A 69 -8.95 5.29 -0.62
C ALA A 69 -8.60 6.78 -0.45
N GLU A 70 -8.11 7.15 0.73
CA GLU A 70 -7.59 8.50 0.98
C GLU A 70 -6.09 8.60 0.67
N VAL A 71 -5.38 7.48 0.81
CA VAL A 71 -3.94 7.34 0.59
C VAL A 71 -3.68 5.98 -0.05
N ILE A 72 -2.78 5.94 -1.03
CA ILE A 72 -2.31 4.69 -1.63
C ILE A 72 -0.89 4.36 -1.14
N THR A 73 -0.69 3.12 -0.70
CA THR A 73 0.65 2.58 -0.42
C THR A 73 1.02 1.51 -1.43
N ALA A 74 2.28 1.42 -1.80
CA ALA A 74 2.81 0.47 -2.78
C ALA A 74 4.13 -0.12 -2.27
N PHE A 75 4.11 -0.70 -1.08
CA PHE A 75 5.33 -1.18 -0.43
C PHE A 75 5.85 -2.46 -1.10
N GLU A 76 7.09 -2.42 -1.59
CA GLU A 76 7.81 -3.59 -2.15
C GLU A 76 7.12 -4.22 -3.37
N ILE A 77 6.38 -3.43 -4.15
CA ILE A 77 5.71 -3.86 -5.40
C ILE A 77 6.29 -3.17 -6.63
N LEU A 78 6.70 -1.90 -6.54
CA LEU A 78 7.09 -1.13 -7.73
C LEU A 78 8.33 -1.70 -8.43
N GLU A 79 9.23 -2.37 -7.70
CA GLU A 79 10.40 -3.05 -8.25
C GLU A 79 10.06 -4.30 -9.08
N HIS A 80 8.84 -4.81 -8.95
CA HIS A 80 8.36 -5.98 -9.68
C HIS A 80 7.59 -5.63 -10.96
N LEU A 81 7.27 -4.35 -11.17
CA LEU A 81 6.53 -3.90 -12.34
C LEU A 81 7.46 -3.62 -13.52
N VAL A 82 6.98 -3.93 -14.72
CA VAL A 82 7.69 -3.58 -15.97
C VAL A 82 7.69 -2.07 -16.17
N SER A 83 6.58 -1.40 -15.86
CA SER A 83 6.50 0.06 -15.93
C SER A 83 5.69 0.67 -14.78
N PRO A 84 6.35 1.32 -13.79
CA PRO A 84 5.62 1.97 -12.70
C PRO A 84 4.78 3.17 -13.18
N TYR A 85 5.13 3.80 -14.31
CA TYR A 85 4.41 4.98 -14.79
C TYR A 85 2.95 4.68 -15.14
N VAL A 86 2.67 3.55 -15.78
CA VAL A 86 1.31 3.22 -16.24
C VAL A 86 0.40 2.98 -15.04
N LEU A 87 0.92 2.29 -14.02
CA LEU A 87 0.27 2.15 -12.72
C LEU A 87 -0.03 3.51 -12.09
N LEU A 88 0.99 4.35 -11.91
CA LEU A 88 0.87 5.64 -11.22
C LEU A 88 -0.16 6.57 -11.87
N LYS A 89 -0.31 6.51 -13.20
CA LYS A 89 -1.30 7.31 -13.94
C LYS A 89 -2.76 6.89 -13.68
N ASN A 90 -3.00 5.67 -13.20
CA ASN A 90 -4.34 5.12 -12.98
C ASN A 90 -4.74 5.03 -11.50
N LEU A 91 -3.94 5.60 -10.59
CA LEU A 91 -4.22 5.57 -9.16
C LEU A 91 -5.55 6.29 -8.81
N PRO A 92 -6.41 5.70 -7.98
CA PRO A 92 -7.72 6.24 -7.63
C PRO A 92 -7.71 7.14 -6.38
N ALA A 93 -6.59 7.79 -6.06
CA ALA A 93 -6.49 8.69 -4.92
C ALA A 93 -5.54 9.85 -5.23
N ASP A 94 -5.74 10.97 -4.53
CA ASP A 94 -4.94 12.19 -4.71
C ASP A 94 -3.61 12.17 -3.94
N ARG A 95 -3.37 11.15 -3.11
CA ARG A 95 -2.25 11.09 -2.15
C ARG A 95 -1.60 9.70 -2.06
#